data_AF-A0A519LDT5-F1
#
_entry.id   AF-A0A519LDT5-F1
#
_cell.length_a   1.000
_cell.length_b   1.000
_cell.length_c   1.000
_cell.angle_alpha   90.00
_cell.angle_beta   90.00
_cell.angle_gamma   90.00
#
_symmetry.space_group_name_H-M   'P 1'
#
loop_
_entity.id
_entity.type
_entity.pdbx_description
1 polymer ?
#
loop_
_entity_poly.entity_id
_entity_poly.type
_entity_poly.pdbx_seq_one_letter_code
_entity_poly.pdbx_strand_id
1 'polypeptide(L)'
;MSRPLRLLATLLIIGLLVTLLGPSTSLEQNVIGFDKVAHFTAFGGVLWAFGVLFPRRTRVQLAIAAVAFGALTEVLQGMVGRDADLLDLLADTLGIATALLVWSWWRGFLPRTARMRPDYLKTHPGR
;
A
#
# COMPACT_ATOMS: atom_id res chain seq x y z
N MET A 1 -4.98 13.39 -11.04
CA MET A 1 -3.73 12.59 -11.03
C MET A 1 -3.33 12.26 -12.46
N SER A 2 -2.04 12.26 -12.74
CA SER A 2 -1.50 12.02 -14.08
C SER A 2 -1.75 10.56 -14.49
N ARG A 3 -2.14 10.35 -15.76
CA ARG A 3 -2.28 9.02 -16.38
C ARG A 3 -1.06 8.11 -16.17
N PRO A 4 0.21 8.56 -16.32
CA PRO A 4 1.38 7.71 -16.10
C PRO A 4 1.48 7.15 -14.68
N LEU A 5 1.09 7.91 -13.66
CA LEU A 5 1.18 7.45 -12.27
C LEU A 5 0.22 6.29 -11.98
N ARG A 6 -0.98 6.34 -12.57
CA ARG A 6 -1.95 5.23 -12.47
C ARG A 6 -1.44 3.99 -13.19
N LEU A 7 -0.83 4.13 -14.36
CA LEU A 7 -0.20 3.03 -15.08
C LEU A 7 0.91 2.40 -14.25
N LEU A 8 1.79 3.21 -13.66
CA LEU A 8 2.86 2.72 -12.79
C LEU A 8 2.29 1.95 -11.58
N ALA A 9 1.28 2.48 -10.90
CA ALA A 9 0.65 1.80 -9.78
C ALA A 9 -0.01 0.47 -10.19
N THR A 10 -0.68 0.43 -11.35
CA THR A 10 -1.26 -0.81 -11.88
C THR A 10 -0.18 -1.82 -12.23
N LEU A 11 0.90 -1.42 -12.92
CA LEU A 11 2.01 -2.30 -13.25
C LEU A 11 2.72 -2.83 -12.00
N LEU A 12 2.85 -2.02 -10.96
CA LEU A 12 3.39 -2.44 -9.68
C LEU A 12 2.53 -3.54 -9.05
N ILE A 13 1.20 -3.37 -8.98
CA ILE A 13 0.31 -4.42 -8.45
C ILE A 13 0.40 -5.71 -9.28
N ILE A 14 0.43 -5.61 -10.61
CA ILE A 14 0.58 -6.77 -11.49
C ILE A 14 1.92 -7.47 -11.24
N GLY A 15 3.01 -6.70 -11.18
CA GLY A 15 4.35 -7.23 -10.89
C GLY A 15 4.39 -7.97 -9.56
N LEU A 16 3.82 -7.37 -8.50
CA LEU A 16 3.75 -7.99 -7.18
C LEU A 16 2.93 -9.28 -7.17
N LEU A 17 1.79 -9.33 -7.87
CA LEU A 17 1.01 -10.56 -8.00
C LEU A 17 1.80 -11.66 -8.71
N VAL A 18 2.53 -11.31 -9.77
CA VAL A 18 3.37 -12.26 -10.50
C VAL A 18 4.49 -12.79 -9.61
N THR A 19 5.13 -11.93 -8.80
CA THR A 19 6.21 -12.38 -7.91
C THR A 19 5.70 -13.21 -6.73
N LEU A 20 4.57 -12.84 -6.12
CA LEU A 20 4.03 -13.52 -4.94
C LEU A 20 3.42 -14.89 -5.29
N LEU A 21 2.72 -14.99 -6.43
CA LEU A 21 2.07 -16.23 -6.88
C LEU A 21 2.95 -17.07 -7.79
N GLY A 22 4.01 -16.49 -8.35
CA GLY A 22 4.94 -17.15 -9.26
C GLY A 22 5.94 -18.06 -8.54
N PRO A 23 6.88 -18.69 -9.27
CA PRO A 23 7.95 -19.52 -8.70
C PRO A 23 8.81 -18.74 -7.69
N SER A 24 9.28 -19.39 -6.62
CA SER A 24 10.17 -18.73 -5.66
C SER A 24 11.49 -18.41 -6.33
N THR A 25 12.05 -17.27 -5.96
CA THR A 25 13.32 -16.82 -6.49
C THR A 25 14.48 -17.54 -5.80
N SER A 26 15.66 -17.52 -6.43
CA SER A 26 16.88 -18.04 -5.79
C SER A 26 17.24 -17.27 -4.51
N LEU A 27 16.89 -15.98 -4.41
CA LEU A 27 17.15 -15.19 -3.20
C LEU A 27 16.29 -15.66 -2.03
N GLU A 28 14.99 -15.89 -2.26
CA GLU A 28 14.08 -16.44 -1.24
C GLU A 28 14.55 -17.81 -0.71
N GLN A 29 15.12 -18.64 -1.58
CA GLN A 29 15.59 -19.98 -1.20
C GLN A 29 16.94 -19.98 -0.46
N ASN A 30 17.81 -19.00 -0.75
CA ASN A 30 19.20 -19.00 -0.24
C ASN A 30 19.46 -18.00 0.89
N VAL A 31 18.56 -17.02 1.10
CA VAL A 31 18.72 -15.97 2.11
C VAL A 31 17.59 -16.06 3.13
N ILE A 32 17.93 -16.53 4.32
CA ILE A 32 16.98 -16.68 5.43
C ILE A 32 16.29 -15.35 5.73
N GLY A 33 14.95 -15.33 5.69
CA GLY A 33 14.12 -14.18 6.02
C GLY A 33 13.99 -13.12 4.90
N PHE A 34 14.59 -13.35 3.73
CA PHE A 34 14.48 -12.40 2.61
C PHE A 34 13.06 -12.28 2.07
N ASP A 35 12.35 -13.40 2.00
CA ASP A 35 10.92 -13.50 1.74
C ASP A 35 10.09 -12.54 2.61
N LYS A 36 10.37 -12.49 3.92
CA LYS A 36 9.63 -11.63 4.87
C LYS A 36 9.91 -10.15 4.60
N VAL A 37 11.15 -9.80 4.28
CA VAL A 37 11.53 -8.42 3.90
C VAL A 37 10.91 -8.02 2.56
N ALA A 38 10.84 -8.96 1.61
CA ALA A 38 10.19 -8.74 0.32
C ALA A 38 8.69 -8.47 0.49
N HIS A 39 7.99 -9.30 1.27
CA HIS A 39 6.59 -9.12 1.64
C HIS A 39 6.33 -7.76 2.31
N PHE A 40 7.10 -7.43 3.35
CA PHE A 40 7.02 -6.13 4.02
C PHE A 40 7.14 -4.95 3.04
N THR A 41 8.13 -4.99 2.15
CA THR A 41 8.39 -3.91 1.20
C THR A 41 7.32 -3.84 0.12
N ALA A 42 6.92 -5.00 -0.42
CA ALA A 42 5.89 -5.15 -1.43
C ALA A 42 4.56 -4.53 -0.96
N PHE A 43 4.14 -4.85 0.25
CA PHE A 43 2.83 -4.42 0.77
C PHE A 43 2.80 -2.95 1.21
N GLY A 44 3.94 -2.36 1.58
CA GLY A 44 4.08 -0.91 1.61
C GLY A 44 3.83 -0.27 0.23
N GLY A 45 4.35 -0.90 -0.83
CA GLY A 45 4.09 -0.53 -2.22
C GLY A 45 2.63 -0.70 -2.64
N VAL A 46 1.95 -1.76 -2.21
CA VAL A 46 0.51 -1.98 -2.43
C VAL A 46 -0.31 -0.82 -1.85
N LEU A 47 -0.04 -0.43 -0.59
CA LEU A 47 -0.76 0.69 0.03
C LEU A 47 -0.56 1.99 -0.77
N TRP A 48 0.66 2.26 -1.23
CA TRP A 48 0.95 3.40 -2.09
C TRP A 48 0.17 3.33 -3.40
N ALA A 49 0.19 2.19 -4.09
CA ALA A 49 -0.52 1.99 -5.34
C ALA A 49 -2.04 2.16 -5.15
N PHE A 50 -2.60 1.66 -4.06
CA PHE A 50 -4.00 1.88 -3.71
C PHE A 50 -4.31 3.36 -3.48
N GLY A 51 -3.41 4.10 -2.82
CA GLY A 51 -3.51 5.56 -2.68
C GLY A 51 -3.53 6.30 -4.03
N VAL A 52 -2.79 5.79 -5.01
CA VAL A 52 -2.78 6.31 -6.39
C VAL A 52 -4.02 5.87 -7.18
N LEU A 53 -4.51 4.66 -7.02
CA LEU A 53 -5.63 4.16 -7.83
C LEU A 53 -6.98 4.64 -7.31
N PHE A 54 -7.10 4.86 -6.00
CA PHE A 54 -8.36 5.18 -5.32
C PHE A 54 -8.25 6.47 -4.46
N PRO A 55 -7.97 7.64 -5.06
CA PRO A 55 -7.68 8.88 -4.32
C PRO A 55 -8.85 9.43 -3.50
N ARG A 56 -10.07 8.92 -3.72
CA ARG A 56 -11.27 9.33 -2.98
C ARG A 56 -11.48 8.55 -1.67
N ARG A 57 -10.72 7.47 -1.43
CA ARG A 57 -10.83 6.64 -0.23
C ARG A 57 -9.95 7.17 0.90
N THR A 58 -10.33 6.89 2.14
CA THR A 58 -9.51 7.27 3.30
C THR A 58 -8.30 6.34 3.42
N ARG A 59 -7.23 6.81 4.04
CA ARG A 59 -6.01 6.00 4.22
C ARG A 59 -6.27 4.71 5.00
N VAL A 60 -7.15 4.78 6.00
CA VAL A 60 -7.57 3.62 6.79
C VAL A 60 -8.32 2.61 5.93
N GLN A 61 -9.25 3.06 5.08
CA GLN A 61 -9.93 2.17 4.13
C GLN A 61 -8.95 1.48 3.17
N LEU A 62 -7.93 2.21 2.70
CA LEU A 62 -6.91 1.66 1.82
C LEU A 62 -5.99 0.67 2.54
N ALA A 63 -5.62 0.95 3.79
CA ALA A 63 -4.83 0.05 4.62
C ALA A 63 -5.59 -1.25 4.91
N ILE A 64 -6.87 -1.16 5.29
CA ILE A 64 -7.74 -2.34 5.47
C ILE A 64 -7.83 -3.14 4.17
N ALA A 65 -8.04 -2.48 3.04
CA ALA A 65 -8.07 -3.15 1.74
C ALA A 65 -6.74 -3.82 1.39
N ALA A 66 -5.60 -3.21 1.74
CA ALA A 66 -4.28 -3.79 1.51
C ALA A 66 -4.02 -5.01 2.40
N VAL A 67 -4.45 -4.98 3.66
CA VAL A 67 -4.35 -6.15 4.57
C VAL A 67 -5.24 -7.29 4.05
N ALA A 68 -6.46 -6.98 3.63
CA ALA A 68 -7.36 -7.97 3.02
C ALA A 68 -6.77 -8.55 1.72
N PHE A 69 -6.06 -7.72 0.95
CA PHE A 69 -5.34 -8.17 -0.24
C PHE A 69 -4.18 -9.12 0.11
N GLY A 70 -3.43 -8.88 1.19
CA GLY A 70 -2.38 -9.78 1.68
C GLY A 70 -2.92 -11.12 2.17
N ALA A 71 -3.99 -11.09 2.95
CA ALA A 71 -4.68 -12.32 3.36
C ALA A 71 -5.18 -13.11 2.14
N LEU A 72 -5.65 -12.43 1.10
CA LEU A 72 -6.05 -13.09 -0.14
C LEU A 72 -4.86 -13.70 -0.89
N THR A 73 -3.69 -13.04 -0.93
CA THR A 73 -2.52 -13.60 -1.60
C THR A 73 -2.00 -14.85 -0.90
N GLU A 74 -2.01 -14.92 0.43
CA GLU A 74 -1.67 -16.14 1.18
C GLU A 74 -2.59 -17.32 0.83
N VAL A 75 -3.90 -17.07 0.77
CA VAL A 75 -4.86 -18.10 0.37
C VAL A 75 -4.59 -18.56 -1.06
N LEU A 76 -4.33 -17.63 -1.98
CA LEU A 76 -4.03 -17.95 -3.37
C LEU A 76 -2.70 -18.70 -3.52
N GLN A 77 -1.68 -18.36 -2.73
CA GLN A 77 -0.40 -19.06 -2.66
C GLN A 77 -0.61 -20.54 -2.28
N GLY A 78 -1.37 -20.80 -1.23
CA GLY A 78 -1.73 -22.17 -0.83
C GLY A 78 -2.49 -22.94 -1.92
N MET A 79 -3.32 -22.27 -2.71
CA MET A 79 -4.05 -22.90 -3.82
C MET A 79 -3.17 -23.26 -5.02
N VAL A 80 -2.07 -22.54 -5.25
CA VAL A 80 -1.13 -22.80 -6.35
C VAL A 80 0.07 -23.66 -5.92
N GLY A 81 0.06 -24.19 -4.70
CA GLY A 81 1.13 -25.04 -4.16
C GLY A 81 2.38 -24.26 -3.73
N ARG A 82 2.25 -22.96 -3.46
CA ARG A 82 3.27 -22.20 -2.72
C ARG A 82 3.11 -22.42 -1.22
N ASP A 83 4.18 -22.17 -0.48
CA ASP A 83 4.14 -22.10 0.98
C ASP A 83 3.34 -20.86 1.39
N ALA A 84 2.16 -21.08 1.94
CA ALA A 84 1.39 -20.04 2.62
C ALA A 84 1.83 -20.00 4.09
N ASP A 85 2.20 -18.82 4.57
CA ASP A 85 2.79 -18.62 5.89
C ASP A 85 2.12 -17.43 6.59
N LEU A 86 1.62 -17.67 7.81
CA LEU A 86 1.05 -16.60 8.64
C LEU A 86 2.08 -15.50 8.96
N LEU A 87 3.38 -15.82 8.93
CA LEU A 87 4.43 -14.83 9.10
C LEU A 87 4.57 -13.89 7.90
N ASP A 88 4.19 -14.34 6.70
CA ASP A 88 4.17 -13.49 5.51
C ASP A 88 2.99 -12.50 5.58
N LEU A 89 1.82 -12.95 6.03
CA LEU A 89 0.70 -12.04 6.36
C LEU A 89 1.07 -11.01 7.45
N LEU A 90 1.86 -11.41 8.44
CA LEU A 90 2.37 -10.50 9.45
C LEU A 90 3.33 -9.47 8.83
N ALA A 91 4.26 -9.91 7.99
CA ALA A 91 5.17 -9.03 7.27
C ALA A 91 4.43 -8.02 6.39
N ASP A 92 3.42 -8.48 5.65
CA ASP A 92 2.54 -7.63 4.83
C ASP A 92 1.87 -6.54 5.67
N THR A 93 1.29 -6.95 6.79
CA THR A 93 0.56 -6.06 7.71
C THR A 93 1.50 -5.00 8.31
N LEU A 94 2.72 -5.39 8.70
CA LEU A 94 3.73 -4.47 9.21
C LEU A 94 4.22 -3.50 8.12
N GLY A 95 4.37 -3.96 6.88
CA GLY A 95 4.70 -3.13 5.73
C GLY A 95 3.65 -2.04 5.47
N ILE A 96 2.37 -2.45 5.47
CA ILE A 96 1.23 -1.53 5.34
C ILE A 96 1.19 -0.54 6.49
N ALA A 97 1.35 -1.01 7.73
CA ALA A 97 1.33 -0.16 8.92
C ALA A 97 2.46 0.89 8.86
N THR A 98 3.67 0.47 8.48
CA THR A 98 4.82 1.36 8.32
C THR A 98 4.57 2.40 7.23
N ALA A 99 4.11 1.98 6.05
CA ALA A 99 3.77 2.89 4.97
C ALA A 99 2.66 3.88 5.35
N LEU A 100 1.65 3.43 6.11
CA LEU A 100 0.58 4.27 6.62
C LEU A 100 1.09 5.32 7.61
N LEU A 101 2.01 4.94 8.51
CA LEU A 101 2.68 5.85 9.44
C LEU A 101 3.47 6.91 8.68
N VAL A 102 4.33 6.49 7.74
CA VAL A 102 5.11 7.39 6.89
C VAL A 102 4.20 8.36 6.12
N TRP A 103 3.13 7.87 5.51
CA TRP A 103 2.15 8.72 4.81
C TRP A 103 1.45 9.70 5.77
N SER A 104 1.18 9.28 7.00
CA SER A 104 0.57 10.10 8.03
C SER A 104 1.47 11.23 8.49
N TRP A 105 2.76 10.92 8.70
CA TRP A 105 3.77 11.88 9.09
C TRP A 105 4.06 12.88 7.97
N TRP A 106 4.26 12.41 6.73
CA TRP A 106 4.56 13.27 5.58
C TRP A 106 3.51 14.36 5.33
N ARG A 107 2.23 14.06 5.56
CA ARG A 107 1.15 15.07 5.41
C ARG A 107 0.86 15.85 6.69
N GLY A 108 1.41 15.45 7.84
CA GLY A 108 1.47 16.30 9.02
C GLY A 108 2.37 17.52 8.81
N PHE A 109 3.36 17.42 7.91
CA PHE A 109 4.26 18.51 7.49
C PHE A 109 3.69 19.42 6.39
N LEU A 110 2.63 19.01 5.69
CA LEU A 110 1.92 19.91 4.78
C LEU A 110 0.97 20.78 5.62
N PRO A 111 1.14 22.11 5.65
CA PRO A 111 0.34 22.99 6.50
C PRO A 111 -1.15 22.72 6.31
N ARG A 112 -1.87 22.53 7.43
CA ARG A 112 -3.35 22.48 7.47
C ARG A 112 -4.01 23.82 7.07
N THR A 113 -3.24 24.79 6.59
CA THR A 113 -3.66 26.15 6.24
C THR A 113 -4.18 26.24 4.80
N ALA A 114 -5.25 25.52 4.45
CA ALA A 114 -6.07 25.84 3.27
C ALA A 114 -7.40 25.07 3.25
N ARG A 115 -8.00 24.80 4.41
CA ARG A 115 -9.44 24.53 4.50
C ARG A 115 -10.15 25.74 5.12
N MET A 116 -9.72 26.94 4.78
CA MET A 116 -10.61 28.10 4.82
C MET A 116 -11.59 27.91 3.67
N ARG A 117 -12.80 27.51 4.04
CA ARG A 117 -13.96 27.39 3.16
C ARG A 117 -14.07 28.67 2.30
N PRO A 118 -14.25 28.59 0.97
CA PRO A 118 -14.48 29.77 0.12
C PRO A 118 -15.59 30.70 0.64
N ASP A 119 -16.49 30.15 1.44
CA ASP A 119 -17.62 30.85 2.05
C ASP A 119 -17.21 31.83 3.18
N TYR A 120 -16.02 31.67 3.78
CA TYR A 120 -15.56 32.57 4.85
C TYR A 120 -15.21 33.97 4.31
N LEU A 121 -14.65 34.04 3.10
CA LEU A 121 -14.35 35.29 2.42
C LEU A 121 -15.61 36.00 1.90
N LYS A 122 -16.73 35.28 1.76
CA LYS A 122 -18.02 35.85 1.38
C LYS A 122 -18.76 36.49 2.55
N THR A 123 -18.56 36.00 3.78
CA THR A 123 -19.27 36.49 4.97
C THR A 123 -18.56 37.63 5.70
N HIS A 124 -17.28 37.89 5.39
CA HIS A 124 -16.49 38.94 6.03
C HIS A 124 -15.67 39.77 5.02
N PRO A 125 -16.30 40.47 4.06
CA PRO A 125 -15.58 41.39 3.20
C PRO A 125 -15.16 42.64 4.00
N GLY A 126 -13.86 42.85 4.17
CA GLY A 126 -13.32 44.15 4.62
C GLY A 126 -13.15 44.33 6.13
N ARG A 127 -12.49 43.39 6.81
CA ARG A 127 -11.74 43.72 8.03
C ARG A 127 -10.26 43.80 7.72
#